data_AF-A0A964A3Z6-F1
#
_entry.id   AF-A0A964A3Z6-F1
#
_cell.length_a   1.000
_cell.length_b   1.000
_cell.length_c   1.000
_cell.angle_alpha   90.00
_cell.angle_beta   90.00
_cell.angle_gamma   90.00
#
_symmetry.space_group_name_H-M   'P 1'
#
loop_
_entity.id
_entity.type
_entity.pdbx_description
1 polymer ?
#
loop_
_entity_poly.entity_id
_entity_poly.type
_entity_poly.pdbx_seq_one_letter_code
_entity_poly.pdbx_strand_id
1 'polypeptide(L)' 'MGLKTYFEETYDELVNKVSWPTWSELQSSAIIVMVASVIIAIAVVLMDVTLGINSSDKMAWKGVLGLFYSMFK' A
#
# COMPACT_ATOMS: atom_id res chain seq x y z
N MET A 1 -25.91 -35.17 3.82
CA MET A 1 -25.18 -34.36 2.81
C MET A 1 -23.74 -34.27 3.27
N GLY A 2 -22.82 -34.90 2.54
CA GLY A 2 -21.40 -34.93 2.91
C GLY A 2 -20.72 -33.60 2.57
N LEU A 3 -19.68 -33.23 3.30
CA LEU A 3 -18.90 -32.01 3.07
C LEU A 3 -18.44 -31.86 1.60
N LYS A 4 -18.14 -32.97 0.92
CA LYS A 4 -17.78 -32.99 -0.50
C LYS A 4 -18.82 -32.32 -1.41
N THR A 5 -20.09 -32.58 -1.16
CA THR A 5 -21.20 -32.04 -1.96
C THR A 5 -21.37 -30.54 -1.73
N TYR A 6 -21.17 -30.07 -0.50
CA TYR A 6 -21.21 -28.62 -0.19
C TYR A 6 -20.10 -27.83 -0.91
N PHE A 7 -18.89 -28.38 -1.01
CA PHE A 7 -17.81 -27.73 -1.75
C PHE A 7 -18.06 -27.71 -3.26
N GLU A 8 -18.64 -28.77 -3.81
CA GLU A 8 -19.02 -28.84 -5.23
C GLU A 8 -20.12 -27.81 -5.55
N GLU A 9 -21.16 -27.72 -4.71
CA GLU A 9 -22.23 -26.72 -4.86
C GLU A 9 -21.73 -25.28 -4.70
N THR A 10 -20.83 -25.02 -3.75
CA THR A 10 -20.23 -23.69 -3.52
C THR A 10 -19.35 -23.27 -4.70
N TYR A 11 -18.58 -24.19 -5.28
CA TYR A 11 -17.76 -23.90 -6.46
C TYR A 11 -18.62 -23.55 -7.67
N ASP A 12 -19.68 -24.33 -7.93
CA ASP A 12 -20.60 -24.05 -9.03
C ASP A 12 -21.33 -22.72 -8.85
N GLU A 13 -21.67 -22.33 -7.62
CA GLU A 13 -22.30 -21.04 -7.32
C GLU A 13 -21.34 -19.86 -7.52
N LEU A 14 -20.12 -19.95 -6.99
CA LEU A 14 -19.12 -18.89 -7.12
C LEU A 14 -18.65 -18.67 -8.56
N VAL A 15 -18.66 -19.71 -9.39
CA VAL A 15 -18.21 -19.62 -10.79
C VAL A 15 -19.34 -19.24 -11.74
N ASN A 16 -20.53 -19.81 -11.58
CA ASN A 16 -21.62 -19.63 -12.56
C ASN A 16 -22.68 -18.60 -12.13
N LYS A 17 -22.78 -18.27 -10.84
CA LYS A 17 -23.80 -17.36 -10.29
C LYS A 17 -23.26 -15.98 -9.89
N VAL A 18 -21.94 -15.76 -10.00
CA VAL A 18 -21.30 -14.49 -9.68
C VAL A 18 -20.65 -13.90 -10.92
N SER A 19 -20.90 -12.62 -11.15
CA SER A 19 -20.28 -11.87 -12.23
C SER A 19 -18.85 -11.46 -11.83
N TRP A 20 -17.88 -12.35 -12.05
CA TRP A 20 -16.47 -11.98 -11.97
C TRP A 20 -16.13 -10.97 -13.07
N PRO A 21 -15.34 -9.92 -12.76
CA PRO A 21 -14.85 -9.03 -13.79
C PRO A 21 -13.94 -9.81 -14.75
N THR A 22 -13.85 -9.35 -16.00
CA THR A 22 -12.92 -9.94 -16.94
C THR A 22 -11.47 -9.77 -16.47
N TRP A 23 -10.57 -10.66 -16.87
CA TRP A 23 -9.15 -10.58 -16.48
C TRP A 23 -8.52 -9.22 -16.81
N SER A 24 -8.93 -8.60 -17.92
CA SER A 24 -8.46 -7.28 -18.33
C SER A 24 -8.93 -6.17 -17.39
N GLU A 25 -10.17 -6.24 -16.88
CA GLU A 25 -10.71 -5.27 -15.92
C GLU A 25 -10.10 -5.44 -14.53
N LEU A 26 -9.85 -6.68 -14.11
CA LEU A 26 -9.09 -6.98 -12.89
C LEU A 26 -7.69 -6.38 -12.94
N GLN A 27 -6.98 -6.60 -14.06
CA GLN A 27 -5.63 -6.08 -14.24
C GLN A 27 -5.62 -4.55 -14.28
N SER A 28 -6.59 -3.93 -14.96
CA SER A 28 -6.75 -2.47 -14.98
C SER A 28 -6.92 -1.92 -13.56
N SER A 29 -7.75 -2.56 -12.74
CA SER A 29 -7.97 -2.16 -11.35
C SER A 29 -6.70 -2.33 -10.49
N ALA A 30 -5.95 -3.42 -10.70
CA ALA A 30 -4.69 -3.66 -10.01
C ALA A 30 -3.60 -2.64 -10.38
N ILE A 31 -3.52 -2.23 -11.64
CA ILE A 31 -2.57 -1.21 -12.11
C ILE A 31 -2.87 0.14 -11.44
N ILE A 32 -4.15 0.52 -11.32
CA ILE A 32 -4.54 1.76 -10.64
C ILE A 32 -4.08 1.75 -9.18
N VAL A 33 -4.29 0.64 -8.46
CA VAL A 33 -3.86 0.50 -7.05
C VAL A 33 -2.34 0.52 -6.93
N MET A 34 -1.61 -0.11 -7.87
CA MET A 34 -0.14 -0.06 -7.91
C MET A 34 0.36 1.38 -8.09
N VAL A 35 -0.24 2.17 -8.98
CA VAL A 35 0.15 3.58 -9.15
C VAL A 35 -0.17 4.39 -7.91
N ALA A 36 -1.33 4.16 -7.29
CA ALA A 36 -1.71 4.82 -6.04
C ALA A 36 -0.72 4.52 -4.90
N SER A 37 -0.26 3.26 -4.76
CA SER A 37 0.70 2.89 -3.72
C SER A 37 2.07 3.53 -3.94
N VAL A 38 2.51 3.70 -5.19
CA VAL A 38 3.74 4.43 -5.53
C VAL A 38 3.65 5.90 -5.12
N ILE A 39 2.52 6.56 -5.37
CA ILE A 39 2.31 7.96 -4.96
C ILE A 39 2.36 8.09 -3.44
N ILE A 40 1.71 7.18 -2.71
CA ILE A 40 1.75 7.16 -1.24
C ILE A 40 3.17 6.92 -0.74
N ALA A 41 3.93 6.00 -1.34
CA ALA A 41 5.32 5.75 -0.98
C ALA A 41 6.19 7.00 -1.14
N ILE A 42 6.01 7.77 -2.21
CA ILE A 42 6.71 9.05 -2.41
C ILE A 42 6.33 10.06 -1.32
N ALA A 43 5.04 10.16 -0.98
CA ALA A 43 4.56 11.06 0.07
C ALA A 43 5.16 10.71 1.44
N VAL A 44 5.26 9.43 1.78
CA VAL A 44 5.89 8.95 3.02
C VAL A 44 7.37 9.29 3.03
N VAL A 45 8.10 9.07 1.93
CA VAL A 45 9.52 9.44 1.83
C VAL A 45 9.73 10.94 2.02
N LEU A 46 8.86 11.79 1.46
CA LEU A 46 8.93 13.24 1.67
C LEU A 46 8.69 13.62 3.14
N MET A 47 7.71 13.00 3.79
CA MET A 47 7.44 13.20 5.21
C MET A 47 8.63 12.74 6.07
N ASP A 48 9.22 11.58 5.77
CA ASP A 48 10.37 11.04 6.49
C ASP A 48 11.64 11.89 6.25
N VAL A 49 11.83 12.47 5.07
CA VAL A 49 12.98 13.36 4.82
C VAL A 49 12.82 14.72 5.52
N THR A 50 11.61 15.25 5.58
CA THR A 50 11.34 16.57 6.16
C THR A 50 11.28 16.53 7.69
N LEU A 51 10.60 15.54 8.25
CA LEU A 51 10.35 15.40 9.68
C LEU A 51 11.19 14.32 10.36
N GLY A 52 11.61 13.29 9.62
CA GLY A 52 12.42 12.21 10.16
C GLY A 52 13.80 12.70 10.58
N ILE A 53 14.19 12.32 11.78
CA ILE A 53 15.50 12.62 12.35
C ILE A 53 16.52 11.72 11.65
N ASN A 54 17.14 12.25 10.59
CA ASN A 54 18.25 11.60 9.91
C ASN A 54 19.49 11.67 10.80
N SER A 55 19.66 10.70 11.70
CA SER A 55 20.84 10.55 12.57
C SER A 55 22.10 10.07 11.81
N SER A 56 22.23 10.39 10.52
CA SER A 56 23.44 10.08 9.75
C SER A 56 24.39 11.26 9.80
N ASP A 57 25.53 11.07 10.46
CA ASP A 57 26.59 12.05 10.75
C ASP A 57 27.21 12.76 9.51
N LYS A 58 26.71 12.47 8.30
CA LYS A 58 27.11 13.12 7.03
C LYS A 58 25.96 13.73 6.23
N MET A 59 24.73 13.74 6.76
CA MET A 59 23.57 14.38 6.12
C MET A 59 23.45 15.84 6.60
N ALA A 60 23.58 16.81 5.69
CA ALA A 60 23.50 18.23 5.99
C ALA A 60 22.12 18.70 6.52
N TRP A 61 21.07 17.89 6.36
CA TRP A 61 19.71 18.17 6.82
C TRP A 61 19.32 17.27 8.00
N LYS A 62 19.28 17.84 9.21
CA LYS A 62 18.87 17.14 10.45
C LYS A 62 17.36 17.04 10.66
N GLY A 63 16.56 17.36 9.63
CA GLY A 63 15.11 17.44 9.75
C GLY A 63 14.63 18.69 10.48
N VAL A 64 13.36 19.03 10.32
CA VAL A 64 12.70 20.18 11.00
C VAL A 64 12.84 20.06 12.52
N LEU A 65 12.67 18.85 13.07
CA LEU A 65 12.79 18.58 14.50
C LEU A 65 14.24 18.76 15.02
N GLY A 66 15.25 18.45 14.20
CA GLY A 66 16.65 18.69 14.54
C GLY A 66 17.01 20.16 14.65
N LEU A 67 16.41 21.01 13.80
CA LEU A 67 16.55 22.48 13.90
C LEU A 67 15.96 23.02 15.20
N PHE A 68 14.73 22.60 15.54
CA PHE A 68 14.08 23.00 16.80
C PHE A 68 14.87 22.54 18.02
N TYR A 69 15.36 21.30 18.03
CA TYR A 69 16.18 20.78 19.13
C TYR A 69 17.50 21.55 19.28
N SER A 70 18.13 21.95 18.17
CA SER A 70 19.37 22.72 18.19
C SER A 70 19.20 24.20 18.57
N MET A 71 18.00 24.77 18.42
CA MET A 71 17.73 26.17 18.80
C MET A 71 17.40 26.34 20.29
N PHE A 72 16.91 25.28 20.95
CA PHE A 72 16.53 25.31 22.37
C PHE A 72 17.57 24.70 23.31
N LYS A 73 18.73 24.31 22.77
CA LYS A 73 19.90 23.87 23.53
C LYS A 73 21.01 24.93 23.43
#